data_AF-A0AAU3MB12-F1
#
_entry.id   AF-A0AAU3MB12-F1
#
_cell.length_a   1.000
_cell.length_b   1.000
_cell.length_c   1.000
_cell.angle_alpha   90.00
_cell.angle_beta   90.00
_cell.angle_gamma   90.00
#
_symmetry.space_group_name_H-M   'P 1'
#
loop_
_entity.id
_entity.type
_entity.pdbx_description
1 polymer ?
#
loop_
_entity_poly.entity_id
_entity_poly.type
_entity_poly.pdbx_seq_one_letter_code
_entity_poly.pdbx_strand_id
1 'polypeptide(L)'
;MSEEMSLQSLVDGLRRDRRRGPYAGHREYVATAWAVDEAAARLLECGGAVEVARRLRMAVDRVTRALMYVDDSGGSCGDALRALTARYAQALAAAPPKNPAPLANWIATSVFDGPGWPDIPLVDFAPALGERGVRQLADLVEQRAADPKQADGWGTAFGVRATCANSSRRSPATPTTTSRSSPAP
;
A
#
# COMPACT_ATOMS: atom_id res chain seq x y z
N MET A 1 18.93 -0.77 35.91
CA MET A 1 17.84 0.02 35.31
C MET A 1 18.15 0.10 33.83
N SER A 2 17.49 -0.74 33.03
CA SER A 2 17.72 -0.78 31.59
C SER A 2 17.28 0.57 31.01
N GLU A 3 18.16 1.25 30.29
CA GLU A 3 17.76 2.40 29.48
C GLU A 3 16.64 1.93 28.56
N GLU A 4 15.41 2.46 28.74
CA GLU A 4 14.38 2.30 27.73
C GLU A 4 14.91 2.97 26.46
N MET A 5 15.41 2.16 25.53
CA MET A 5 15.81 2.64 24.23
C MET A 5 14.61 3.35 23.61
N SER A 6 14.75 4.65 23.37
CA SER A 6 13.66 5.44 22.79
C SER A 6 13.24 4.83 21.44
N LEU A 7 11.96 4.92 21.10
CA LEU A 7 11.45 4.46 19.80
C LEU A 7 12.25 5.08 18.64
N GLN A 8 12.72 6.33 18.80
CA GLN A 8 13.58 6.98 17.81
C GLN A 8 14.92 6.26 17.64
N SER A 9 15.59 5.93 18.75
CA SER A 9 16.87 5.21 18.73
C SER A 9 16.74 3.84 18.04
N LEU A 10 15.65 3.11 18.31
CA LEU A 10 15.35 1.83 17.66
C LEU A 10 15.11 2.01 16.16
N VAL A 11 14.31 3.01 15.79
CA VAL A 11 14.04 3.33 14.38
C VAL A 11 15.32 3.72 13.65
N ASP A 12 16.24 4.45 14.29
CA ASP A 12 17.55 4.79 13.73
C ASP A 12 18.49 3.58 13.59
N GLY A 13 18.34 2.57 14.46
CA GLY A 13 18.98 1.26 14.32
C GLY A 13 18.57 0.49 13.05
N LEU A 14 17.39 0.77 12.48
CA LEU A 14 16.93 0.17 11.21
C LEU A 14 17.66 0.72 9.97
N ARG A 15 18.61 1.65 10.13
CA ARG A 15 19.43 2.14 9.02
C ARG A 15 20.42 1.05 8.59
N ARG A 16 20.04 0.29 7.56
CA ARG A 16 20.92 -0.72 6.96
C ARG A 16 21.98 -0.06 6.06
N ASP A 17 23.24 -0.38 6.31
CA ASP A 17 24.34 -0.03 5.40
C ASP A 17 24.30 -0.93 4.17
N ARG A 18 24.24 -0.34 2.97
CA ARG A 18 24.20 -1.06 1.68
C ARG A 18 25.49 -1.84 1.40
N ARG A 19 26.58 -1.55 2.09
CA ARG A 19 27.88 -2.19 1.89
C ARG A 19 28.05 -3.51 2.62
N ARG A 20 27.20 -3.84 3.60
CA ARG A 20 27.30 -5.15 4.26
C ARG A 20 26.56 -6.20 3.45
N GLY A 21 27.15 -7.40 3.36
CA GLY A 21 26.56 -8.54 2.68
C GLY A 21 25.16 -8.91 3.20
N PRO A 22 24.38 -9.67 2.41
CA PRO A 22 22.95 -9.87 2.63
C PRO A 22 22.62 -10.52 3.99
N TYR A 23 23.45 -11.46 4.46
CA TYR A 23 23.25 -12.16 5.73
C TYR A 23 23.81 -11.41 6.96
N ALA A 24 24.66 -10.41 6.76
CA ALA A 24 25.40 -9.79 7.85
C ALA A 24 24.47 -8.98 8.77
N GLY A 25 24.37 -9.41 10.03
CA GLY A 25 23.55 -8.76 11.04
C GLY A 25 22.04 -8.93 10.82
N HIS A 26 21.61 -9.95 10.05
CA HIS A 26 20.20 -10.18 9.74
C HIS A 26 19.35 -10.38 10.99
N ARG A 27 19.80 -11.24 11.92
CA ARG A 27 19.06 -11.55 13.14
C ARG A 27 18.89 -10.31 14.03
N GLU A 28 19.95 -9.51 14.17
CA GLU A 28 19.95 -8.26 14.92
C GLU A 28 19.06 -7.21 14.26
N TYR A 29 19.04 -7.17 12.92
CA TYR A 29 18.16 -6.29 12.16
C TYR A 29 16.69 -6.63 12.40
N VAL A 30 16.32 -7.90 12.24
CA VAL A 30 14.95 -8.38 12.47
C VAL A 30 14.54 -8.17 13.93
N ALA A 31 15.43 -8.46 14.89
CA ALA A 31 15.17 -8.19 16.30
C ALA A 31 14.94 -6.69 16.57
N THR A 32 15.68 -5.81 15.91
CA THR A 32 15.48 -4.35 15.99
C THR A 32 14.11 -3.96 15.43
N ALA A 33 13.67 -4.55 14.32
CA ALA A 33 12.37 -4.26 13.72
C ALA A 33 11.22 -4.66 14.65
N TRP A 34 11.31 -5.84 15.29
CA TRP A 34 10.34 -6.26 16.30
C TRP A 34 10.39 -5.39 17.56
N ALA A 35 11.56 -4.96 18.01
CA ALA A 35 11.68 -4.03 19.14
C ALA A 35 11.03 -2.67 18.84
N VAL A 36 11.12 -2.17 17.60
CA VAL A 36 10.39 -0.96 17.15
C VAL A 36 8.88 -1.18 17.26
N ASP A 37 8.39 -2.33 16.79
CA ASP A 37 6.97 -2.69 16.84
C ASP A 37 6.45 -2.71 18.29
N GLU A 38 7.15 -3.40 19.19
CA GLU A 38 6.80 -3.44 20.61
C GLU A 38 6.85 -2.07 21.29
N ALA A 39 7.89 -1.28 21.05
CA ALA A 39 8.03 0.05 21.62
C ALA A 39 6.92 1.00 21.11
N ALA A 40 6.55 0.87 19.84
CA ALA A 40 5.44 1.61 19.26
C ALA A 40 4.09 1.18 19.87
N ALA A 41 3.89 -0.11 20.17
CA ALA A 41 2.71 -0.62 20.87
C ALA A 41 2.52 0.07 22.22
N ARG A 42 3.55 0.02 23.07
CA ARG A 42 3.54 0.61 24.41
C ARG A 42 3.29 2.12 24.34
N LEU A 43 3.95 2.81 23.40
CA LEU A 43 3.77 4.25 23.25
C LEU A 43 2.35 4.62 22.76
N LEU A 44 1.74 3.79 21.92
CA LEU A 44 0.38 3.99 21.46
C LEU A 44 -0.63 3.82 22.61
N GLU A 45 -0.43 2.83 23.48
CA GLU A 45 -1.23 2.62 24.71
C GLU A 45 -1.13 3.83 25.66
N CYS A 46 0.04 4.47 25.73
CA CYS A 46 0.24 5.70 26.49
C CYS A 46 -0.30 6.98 25.79
N GLY A 47 -1.01 6.86 24.67
CA GLY A 47 -1.61 7.99 23.94
C GLY A 47 -0.67 8.71 22.96
N GLY A 48 0.50 8.17 22.68
CA GLY A 48 1.52 8.77 21.80
C GLY A 48 1.26 8.60 20.29
N ALA A 49 0.00 8.49 19.85
CA ALA A 49 -0.38 8.08 18.50
C ALA A 49 0.27 8.90 17.37
N VAL A 50 0.29 10.23 17.49
CA VAL A 50 0.90 11.12 16.49
C VAL A 50 2.40 10.84 16.31
N GLU A 51 3.09 10.65 17.43
CA GLU A 51 4.53 10.42 17.42
C GLU A 51 4.86 9.01 16.90
N VAL A 52 4.06 8.01 17.30
CA VAL A 52 4.14 6.64 16.77
C VAL A 52 3.95 6.63 15.25
N ALA A 53 2.92 7.30 14.74
CA ALA A 53 2.64 7.35 13.31
C ALA A 53 3.83 7.93 12.52
N ARG A 54 4.42 9.03 13.00
CA ARG A 54 5.59 9.64 12.35
C ARG A 54 6.79 8.70 12.33
N ARG A 55 7.08 8.04 13.44
CA ARG A 55 8.25 7.14 13.58
C ARG A 55 8.07 5.84 12.80
N LEU A 56 6.88 5.26 12.84
CA LEU A 56 6.58 4.04 12.08
C LEU A 56 6.60 4.28 10.57
N ARG A 57 6.18 5.46 10.10
CA ARG A 57 6.36 5.85 8.69
C ARG A 57 7.83 5.70 8.26
N MET A 58 8.76 6.19 9.08
CA MET A 58 10.20 6.09 8.81
C MET A 58 10.70 4.64 8.93
N ALA A 59 10.20 3.87 9.90
CA ALA A 59 10.55 2.47 10.07
C ALA A 59 10.16 1.62 8.85
N VAL A 60 8.90 1.75 8.40
CA VAL A 60 8.36 1.07 7.21
C VAL A 60 9.22 1.40 5.99
N ASP A 61 9.55 2.67 5.75
CA ASP A 61 10.41 3.06 4.61
C ASP A 61 11.83 2.46 4.71
N ARG A 62 12.39 2.38 5.93
CA ARG A 62 13.73 1.82 6.16
C ARG A 62 13.76 0.31 5.92
N VAL A 63 12.77 -0.43 6.43
CA VAL A 63 12.68 -1.89 6.24
C VAL A 63 12.36 -2.23 4.78
N THR A 64 11.45 -1.49 4.15
CA THR A 64 11.15 -1.62 2.71
C THR A 64 12.42 -1.49 1.85
N ARG A 65 13.27 -0.50 2.17
CA ARG A 65 14.56 -0.32 1.50
C ARG A 65 15.58 -1.40 1.86
N ALA A 66 15.57 -1.90 3.09
CA ALA A 66 16.51 -2.94 3.52
C ALA A 66 16.24 -4.29 2.84
N LEU A 67 14.97 -4.63 2.61
CA LEU A 67 14.56 -5.84 1.87
C LEU A 67 15.11 -5.90 0.43
N MET A 68 15.52 -4.77 -0.15
CA MET A 68 16.22 -4.76 -1.44
C MET A 68 17.64 -5.37 -1.38
N TYR A 69 18.21 -5.51 -0.19
CA TYR A 69 19.61 -5.90 0.03
C TYR A 69 19.79 -7.03 1.05
N VAL A 70 18.75 -7.33 1.81
CA VAL A 70 18.73 -8.37 2.83
C VAL A 70 18.15 -9.63 2.20
N ASP A 71 18.80 -10.77 2.43
CA ASP A 71 18.17 -12.05 2.12
C ASP A 71 17.05 -12.30 3.14
N ASP A 72 15.81 -12.26 2.66
CA ASP A 72 14.62 -12.55 3.44
C ASP A 72 13.93 -13.82 2.93
N SER A 73 14.69 -14.79 2.45
CA SER A 73 14.15 -16.08 2.01
C SER A 73 13.34 -16.79 3.12
N GLY A 74 13.62 -16.49 4.39
CA GLY A 74 12.85 -16.97 5.55
C GLY A 74 11.61 -16.13 5.89
N GLY A 75 11.37 -15.01 5.21
CA GLY A 75 10.19 -14.14 5.38
C GLY A 75 10.14 -13.31 6.66
N SER A 76 11.10 -13.46 7.58
CA SER A 76 11.08 -12.83 8.90
C SER A 76 11.16 -11.30 8.87
N CYS A 77 11.87 -10.72 7.89
CA CYS A 77 11.96 -9.29 7.69
C CYS A 77 10.66 -8.75 7.05
N GLY A 78 10.08 -9.49 6.11
CA GLY A 78 8.77 -9.22 5.51
C GLY A 78 7.63 -9.28 6.53
N ASP A 79 7.66 -10.24 7.46
CA ASP A 79 6.68 -10.33 8.55
C ASP A 79 6.80 -9.15 9.51
N ALA A 80 8.03 -8.74 9.86
CA ALA A 80 8.26 -7.53 10.65
C ALA A 80 7.75 -6.28 9.91
N LEU A 81 7.97 -6.18 8.59
CA LEU A 81 7.44 -5.08 7.77
C LEU A 81 5.91 -5.06 7.78
N ARG A 82 5.26 -6.23 7.68
CA ARG A 82 3.79 -6.34 7.76
C ARG A 82 3.27 -5.87 9.11
N ALA A 83 3.89 -6.32 10.21
CA ALA A 83 3.53 -5.91 11.56
C ALA A 83 3.66 -4.39 11.76
N LEU A 84 4.80 -3.82 11.36
CA LEU A 84 5.05 -2.37 11.43
C LEU A 84 4.04 -1.57 10.60
N THR A 85 3.63 -2.08 9.42
CA THR A 85 2.65 -1.43 8.54
C THR A 85 1.25 -1.46 9.14
N ALA A 86 0.83 -2.60 9.72
CA ALA A 86 -0.44 -2.71 10.45
C ALA A 86 -0.46 -1.76 11.66
N ARG A 87 0.64 -1.69 12.41
CA ARG A 87 0.76 -0.77 13.55
C ARG A 87 0.75 0.69 13.13
N TYR A 88 1.33 1.01 11.98
CA TYR A 88 1.25 2.35 11.41
C TYR A 88 -0.20 2.75 11.11
N ALA A 89 -0.99 1.84 10.52
CA ALA A 89 -2.42 2.07 10.27
C ALA A 89 -3.20 2.28 11.58
N GLN A 90 -2.94 1.48 12.61
CA GLN A 90 -3.55 1.67 13.94
C GLN A 90 -3.22 3.04 14.55
N ALA A 91 -1.96 3.48 14.47
CA ALA A 91 -1.55 4.78 14.98
C ALA A 91 -2.23 5.93 14.23
N LEU A 92 -2.38 5.81 12.91
CA LEU A 92 -3.13 6.77 12.11
C LEU A 92 -4.63 6.76 12.40
N ALA A 93 -5.22 5.60 12.70
CA ALA A 93 -6.63 5.52 13.08
C ALA A 93 -6.88 6.18 14.46
N ALA A 94 -5.94 6.03 15.40
CA ALA A 94 -5.99 6.67 16.71
C ALA A 94 -5.75 8.19 16.66
N ALA A 95 -4.94 8.66 15.71
CA ALA A 95 -4.71 10.08 15.47
C ALA A 95 -4.71 10.40 13.96
N PRO A 96 -5.91 10.57 13.35
CA PRO A 96 -6.02 10.84 11.92
C PRO A 96 -5.27 12.10 11.51
N PRO A 97 -4.56 12.09 10.37
CA PRO A 97 -3.84 13.25 9.90
C PRO A 97 -4.82 14.36 9.47
N LYS A 98 -4.51 15.61 9.82
CA LYS A 98 -5.31 16.78 9.39
C LYS A 98 -5.44 16.89 7.86
N ASN A 99 -4.43 16.41 7.13
CA ASN A 99 -4.42 16.36 5.68
C ASN A 99 -4.14 14.91 5.24
N PRO A 100 -5.11 14.21 4.62
CA PRO A 100 -4.92 12.82 4.18
C PRO A 100 -4.18 12.73 2.84
N ALA A 101 -3.94 13.84 2.13
CA ALA A 101 -3.33 13.83 0.81
C ALA A 101 -1.93 13.21 0.75
N PRO A 102 -1.00 13.51 1.69
CA PRO A 102 0.31 12.88 1.69
C PRO A 102 0.24 11.37 1.96
N LEU A 103 -0.75 10.93 2.75
CA LEU A 103 -0.96 9.51 3.04
C LEU A 103 -1.46 8.78 1.78
N ALA A 104 -2.46 9.32 1.09
CA ALA A 104 -2.96 8.77 -0.17
C ALA A 104 -1.84 8.68 -1.23
N ASN A 105 -1.04 9.74 -1.37
CA ASN A 105 0.11 9.74 -2.28
C ASN A 105 1.14 8.69 -1.90
N TRP A 106 1.47 8.56 -0.61
CA TRP A 106 2.41 7.54 -0.17
C TRP A 106 1.94 6.12 -0.51
N ILE A 107 0.67 5.82 -0.26
CA ILE A 107 0.07 4.52 -0.59
C ILE A 107 0.19 4.27 -2.10
N ALA A 108 -0.23 5.23 -2.93
CA ALA A 108 -0.17 5.12 -4.38
C ALA A 108 1.26 4.89 -4.88
N THR A 109 2.24 5.70 -4.45
CA THR A 109 3.64 5.52 -4.84
C THR A 109 4.20 4.18 -4.37
N SER A 110 3.84 3.72 -3.17
CA SER A 110 4.33 2.44 -2.65
C SER A 110 3.81 1.25 -3.45
N VAL A 111 2.55 1.31 -3.89
CA VAL A 111 1.92 0.23 -4.67
C VAL A 111 2.34 0.28 -6.14
N PHE A 112 2.40 1.47 -6.75
CA PHE A 112 2.65 1.61 -8.19
C PHE A 112 4.13 1.68 -8.57
N ASP A 113 4.96 2.30 -7.73
CA ASP A 113 6.37 2.57 -8.04
C ASP A 113 7.33 1.83 -7.10
N GLY A 114 6.78 1.12 -6.11
CA GLY A 114 7.54 0.35 -5.15
C GLY A 114 7.97 -1.03 -5.66
N PRO A 115 8.84 -1.73 -4.91
CA PRO A 115 9.37 -3.05 -5.28
C PRO A 115 8.35 -4.20 -5.19
N GLY A 116 7.09 -3.92 -4.86
CA GLY A 116 6.04 -4.92 -4.58
C GLY A 116 5.81 -5.20 -3.09
N TRP A 117 6.59 -4.57 -2.20
CA TRP A 117 6.38 -4.52 -0.76
C TRP A 117 6.53 -3.06 -0.26
N PRO A 118 5.91 -2.67 0.87
CA PRO A 118 5.07 -3.46 1.78
C PRO A 118 3.71 -3.83 1.18
N ASP A 119 3.09 -4.90 1.69
CA ASP A 119 1.67 -5.19 1.44
C ASP A 119 0.81 -4.21 2.26
N ILE A 120 0.02 -3.39 1.57
CA ILE A 120 -0.77 -2.30 2.16
C ILE A 120 -2.26 -2.65 2.07
N PRO A 121 -2.86 -3.19 3.14
CA PRO A 121 -4.30 -3.42 3.18
C PRO A 121 -5.04 -2.07 3.27
N LEU A 122 -5.61 -1.61 2.16
CA LEU A 122 -6.30 -0.31 2.08
C LEU A 122 -7.42 -0.14 3.12
N VAL A 123 -8.05 -1.24 3.52
CA VAL A 123 -9.10 -1.26 4.56
C VAL A 123 -8.59 -0.73 5.91
N ASP A 124 -7.33 -1.00 6.26
CA ASP A 124 -6.76 -0.57 7.55
C ASP A 124 -6.45 0.94 7.54
N PHE A 125 -6.20 1.52 6.37
CA PHE A 125 -5.91 2.95 6.19
C PHE A 125 -7.15 3.79 5.91
N ALA A 126 -8.28 3.17 5.55
CA ALA A 126 -9.52 3.88 5.23
C ALA A 126 -10.00 4.84 6.34
N PRO A 127 -9.95 4.49 7.65
CA PRO A 127 -10.34 5.42 8.72
C PRO A 127 -9.46 6.68 8.76
N ALA A 128 -8.16 6.53 8.52
CA ALA A 128 -7.21 7.63 8.54
C ALA A 128 -7.27 8.52 7.29
N LEU A 129 -7.61 7.93 6.13
CA LEU A 129 -7.79 8.66 4.89
C LEU A 129 -9.07 9.50 4.89
N GLY A 130 -10.14 8.98 5.50
CA GLY A 130 -11.48 9.53 5.39
C GLY A 130 -11.95 9.64 3.93
N GLU A 131 -13.12 10.24 3.71
CA GLU A 131 -13.69 10.36 2.36
C GLU A 131 -12.79 11.12 1.39
N ARG A 132 -12.13 12.18 1.87
CA ARG A 132 -11.25 13.02 1.05
C ARG A 132 -10.01 12.26 0.60
N GLY A 133 -9.36 11.53 1.50
CA GLY A 133 -8.17 10.74 1.17
C GLY A 133 -8.50 9.57 0.25
N VAL A 134 -9.63 8.89 0.49
CA VAL A 134 -10.11 7.80 -0.38
C VAL A 134 -10.41 8.31 -1.79
N ARG A 135 -11.08 9.45 -1.92
CA ARG A 135 -11.34 10.07 -3.23
C ARG A 135 -10.04 10.39 -3.97
N GLN A 136 -9.08 11.01 -3.28
CA GLN A 136 -7.79 11.31 -3.88
C GLN A 136 -7.03 10.05 -4.31
N LEU A 137 -7.08 8.98 -3.50
CA LEU A 137 -6.47 7.71 -3.87
C LEU A 137 -7.14 7.11 -5.11
N ALA A 138 -8.48 7.18 -5.20
CA ALA A 138 -9.22 6.75 -6.39
C ALA A 138 -8.82 7.57 -7.64
N ASP A 139 -8.69 8.89 -7.51
CA ASP A 139 -8.24 9.77 -8.60
C ASP A 139 -6.83 9.39 -9.08
N LEU A 140 -5.92 9.06 -8.16
CA LEU A 140 -4.57 8.61 -8.50
C LEU A 140 -4.57 7.26 -9.23
N VAL A 141 -5.42 6.32 -8.80
CA VAL A 141 -5.60 5.02 -9.47
C VAL A 141 -6.12 5.21 -10.89
N GLU A 142 -7.14 6.06 -11.07
CA GLU A 142 -7.72 6.34 -12.38
C GLU A 142 -6.70 7.02 -13.32
N GLN A 143 -5.96 8.01 -12.82
CA GLN A 143 -4.88 8.66 -13.58
C GLN A 143 -3.82 7.65 -14.04
N ARG A 144 -3.47 6.69 -13.18
CA ARG A 144 -2.51 5.64 -13.53
C ARG A 144 -3.06 4.67 -14.56
N ALA A 145 -4.34 4.31 -14.47
CA ALA A 145 -5.00 3.43 -15.43
C ALA A 145 -5.15 4.07 -16.81
N ALA A 146 -5.32 5.40 -16.86
CA ALA A 146 -5.42 6.16 -18.10
C ALA A 146 -4.05 6.42 -18.78
N ASP A 147 -2.92 6.16 -18.12
CA ASP A 147 -1.58 6.40 -18.67
C ASP A 147 -1.24 5.35 -19.75
N PRO A 148 -1.17 5.75 -21.03
CA PRO A 148 -0.94 4.81 -22.13
C PRO A 148 0.46 4.18 -22.11
N LYS A 149 1.42 4.71 -21.34
CA LYS A 149 2.76 4.12 -21.15
C LYS A 149 2.78 2.92 -20.19
N GLN A 150 1.67 2.66 -19.50
CA GLN A 150 1.48 1.48 -18.66
C GLN A 150 0.60 0.42 -19.31
N ALA A 151 -0.13 0.78 -20.37
CA ALA A 151 -1.08 -0.11 -21.03
C ALA A 151 -0.39 -1.29 -21.75
N ASP A 152 0.91 -1.16 -21.99
CA ASP A 152 1.79 -2.08 -22.68
C ASP A 152 2.68 -2.93 -21.75
N GLY A 153 2.63 -2.69 -20.43
CA GLY A 153 3.39 -3.46 -19.44
C GLY A 153 2.49 -3.95 -18.30
N TRP A 154 2.01 -5.19 -18.39
CA TRP A 154 1.34 -5.95 -17.31
C TRP A 154 -0.17 -5.72 -17.06
N GLY A 155 -0.79 -4.66 -17.61
CA GLY A 155 -2.20 -4.33 -17.40
C GLY A 155 -3.25 -5.32 -17.96
N THR A 156 -2.84 -6.26 -18.81
CA THR A 156 -3.74 -7.28 -19.40
C THR A 156 -3.90 -8.54 -18.54
N ALA A 157 -3.01 -8.77 -17.56
CA ALA A 157 -2.97 -10.03 -16.81
C ALA A 157 -3.92 -10.06 -15.58
N PHE A 158 -4.20 -8.90 -14.98
CA PHE A 158 -5.13 -8.79 -13.84
C PHE A 158 -6.25 -7.83 -14.19
N GLY A 159 -7.29 -8.37 -14.83
CA GLY A 159 -8.45 -7.62 -15.30
C GLY A 159 -9.18 -6.92 -14.15
N VAL A 160 -8.89 -5.63 -13.96
CA VAL A 160 -9.83 -4.72 -13.32
C VAL A 160 -10.98 -4.53 -14.30
N ARG A 161 -12.04 -5.34 -14.16
CA ARG A 161 -13.33 -5.00 -14.76
C ARG A 161 -13.85 -3.79 -13.98
N ALA A 162 -13.67 -2.60 -14.54
CA ALA A 162 -14.47 -1.44 -14.19
C ALA A 162 -15.94 -1.77 -14.51
N THR A 163 -16.69 -2.35 -13.57
CA THR A 163 -18.14 -2.46 -13.69
C THR A 163 -18.75 -1.13 -13.29
N CYS A 164 -18.61 -0.14 -14.17
CA CYS A 164 -19.30 1.14 -14.08
C CYS A 164 -19.83 1.51 -15.48
N ALA A 165 -20.92 0.87 -15.92
CA ALA A 165 -21.70 1.37 -17.05
C ALA A 165 -23.15 0.86 -16.99
N ASN A 166 -23.97 1.57 -16.23
CA ASN A 166 -25.24 2.14 -16.69
C ASN A 166 -25.95 1.39 -17.84
N SER A 167 -26.78 0.40 -17.51
CA SER A 167 -27.72 -0.23 -18.44
C SER A 167 -28.96 0.66 -18.64
N SER A 168 -28.76 1.82 -19.25
CA SER A 168 -29.83 2.61 -19.86
C SER A 168 -29.46 2.89 -21.31
N ARG A 169 -29.88 1.99 -22.22
CA ARG A 169 -30.29 2.28 -23.61
C ARG A 169 -30.76 1.03 -24.36
N ARG A 170 -32.08 0.88 -24.38
CA ARG A 170 -32.94 0.65 -25.57
C ARG A 170 -32.35 -0.22 -26.70
N SER A 171 -32.90 -1.43 -26.85
CA SER A 171 -32.78 -2.27 -28.04
C SER A 171 -33.27 -1.54 -29.31
N PRO A 172 -32.58 -1.63 -30.45
CA PRO A 172 -33.20 -1.40 -31.74
C PRO A 172 -33.78 -2.71 -32.29
N ALA A 173 -35.07 -2.66 -32.61
CA ALA A 173 -35.82 -3.70 -33.29
C ALA A 173 -35.24 -3.96 -34.71
N THR A 174 -35.22 -5.23 -35.11
CA THR A 174 -34.90 -5.68 -36.47
C THR A 174 -36.03 -5.28 -37.44
N PRO A 175 -35.72 -4.69 -38.61
CA PRO A 175 -36.71 -4.60 -39.69
C PRO A 175 -36.76 -5.92 -40.47
N THR A 176 -37.95 -6.52 -40.49
CA THR A 176 -38.34 -7.65 -41.34
C THR A 176 -38.47 -7.16 -42.79
N THR A 177 -37.56 -7.55 -43.68
CA THR A 177 -37.74 -7.36 -45.12
C THR A 177 -38.38 -8.60 -45.73
N THR A 178 -39.68 -8.47 -45.99
CA THR A 178 -40.44 -9.28 -46.95
C THR A 178 -39.92 -8.98 -48.36
N SER A 179 -39.56 -10.02 -49.12
CA SER A 179 -39.54 -9.94 -50.58
C SER A 179 -40.18 -11.20 -51.16
N ARG A 180 -41.31 -10.99 -51.82
CA ARG A 180 -42.11 -11.96 -52.56
C ARG A 180 -42.23 -11.42 -53.99
N SER A 181 -41.91 -12.24 -54.99
CA SER A 181 -42.56 -12.34 -56.32
C SER A 181 -41.72 -13.31 -57.17
N SER A 182 -42.16 -14.55 -57.45
CA SER A 182 -43.24 -15.01 -58.36
C SER A 182 -42.82 -15.16 -59.85
N PRO A 183 -43.47 -16.06 -60.62
CA PRO A 183 -42.79 -17.00 -61.53
C PRO A 183 -43.19 -16.85 -63.03
N ALA A 184 -42.83 -17.88 -63.82
CA ALA A 184 -43.35 -18.32 -65.14
C ALA A 184 -42.52 -17.90 -66.38
N PRO A 185 -42.65 -18.59 -67.55
CA PRO A 185 -43.57 -19.68 -67.93
C PRO A 185 -43.00 -21.10 -67.89
#